data_AF-A0A6P4DPN4-F1
#
_entry.id   AF-A0A6P4DPN4-F1
#
_cell.length_a   1.000
_cell.length_b   1.000
_cell.length_c   1.000
_cell.angle_alpha   90.00
_cell.angle_beta   90.00
_cell.angle_gamma   90.00
#
_symmetry.space_group_name_H-M   'P 1'
#
loop_
_entity.id
_entity.type
_entity.pdbx_description
1 polymer ?
#
loop_
_entity_poly.entity_id
_entity_poly.type
_entity_poly.pdbx_seq_one_letter_code
_entity_poly.pdbx_strand_id
1 'polypeptide(L)'
;MTRKRNWGEKETVVLIKECSAIIQKKLPQKMKDPGSFQIPCIIGDINIEKALCDLGASMNLMSLAIMKRMRIEEAKPTKMALQLANRTFKFLNSVVEDLLVKMGEFIFPADFVVLDMEEEANTSIILGRPFLATSGAIIEKKGVSLETA
;
A
#
# COMPACT_ATOMS: atom_id res chain seq x y z
N MET A 1 30.38 -34.18 -43.59
CA MET A 1 31.43 -33.70 -42.67
C MET A 1 30.76 -33.05 -41.47
N THR A 2 30.77 -33.70 -40.31
CA THR A 2 30.13 -33.21 -39.08
C THR A 2 31.12 -32.35 -38.30
N ARG A 3 30.88 -31.04 -38.23
CA ARG A 3 31.68 -30.11 -37.40
C ARG A 3 31.42 -30.44 -35.92
N LYS A 4 32.30 -31.22 -35.31
CA LYS A 4 32.41 -31.34 -33.84
C LYS A 4 32.69 -29.93 -33.30
N ARG A 5 31.77 -29.39 -32.49
CA ARG A 5 32.02 -28.15 -31.74
C ARG A 5 33.19 -28.40 -30.80
N ASN A 6 34.26 -27.60 -30.96
CA ASN A 6 35.45 -27.69 -30.13
C ASN A 6 35.13 -27.01 -28.79
N TRP A 7 35.10 -27.79 -27.70
CA TRP A 7 34.79 -27.34 -26.34
C TRP A 7 35.96 -26.60 -25.65
N GLY A 8 36.82 -25.95 -26.42
CA GLY A 8 38.10 -25.40 -25.95
C GLY A 8 38.04 -24.01 -25.31
N GLU A 9 36.92 -23.29 -25.43
CA GLU A 9 36.79 -21.92 -24.89
C GLU A 9 36.03 -21.96 -23.56
N LYS A 10 36.72 -21.57 -22.48
CA LYS A 10 36.12 -21.36 -21.15
C LYS A 10 35.32 -20.07 -21.17
N GLU A 11 34.14 -20.11 -21.75
CA GLU A 11 33.20 -19.00 -21.72
C GLU A 11 32.60 -18.89 -20.32
N THR A 12 32.80 -17.76 -19.65
CA THR A 12 32.28 -17.53 -18.29
C THR A 12 30.98 -16.74 -18.41
N VAL A 13 29.87 -17.40 -18.11
CA VAL A 13 28.54 -16.77 -18.11
C VAL A 13 28.18 -16.35 -16.69
N VAL A 14 27.85 -15.07 -16.50
CA VAL A 14 27.45 -14.54 -15.20
C VAL A 14 25.98 -14.89 -14.94
N LEU A 15 25.74 -15.61 -13.85
CA LEU A 15 24.39 -15.96 -13.40
C LEU A 15 23.79 -14.85 -12.55
N ILE A 16 22.46 -14.66 -12.64
CA ILE A 16 21.73 -13.81 -11.70
C ILE A 16 21.75 -14.41 -10.28
N LYS A 17 21.54 -13.55 -9.28
CA LYS A 17 21.62 -13.93 -7.87
C LYS A 17 20.65 -15.05 -7.50
N GLU A 18 19.43 -15.05 -8.05
CA GLU A 18 18.44 -16.11 -7.79
C GLU A 18 18.94 -17.48 -8.31
N CYS A 19 19.42 -17.56 -9.56
CA CYS A 19 19.95 -18.80 -10.13
C CYS A 19 21.16 -19.32 -9.35
N SER A 20 22.05 -18.41 -8.94
CA SER A 20 23.23 -18.75 -8.13
C SER A 20 22.84 -19.29 -6.75
N ALA A 21 21.83 -18.71 -6.10
CA ALA A 21 21.34 -19.17 -4.80
C ALA A 21 20.75 -20.59 -4.88
N ILE A 22 19.97 -20.88 -5.93
CA ILE A 22 19.40 -22.21 -6.19
C ILE A 22 20.52 -23.24 -6.39
N ILE A 23 21.50 -22.96 -7.26
CA ILE A 23 22.62 -23.88 -7.57
C ILE A 23 23.49 -24.11 -6.33
N GLN A 24 23.76 -23.06 -5.56
CA GLN A 24 24.53 -23.15 -4.32
C GLN A 24 23.74 -23.76 -3.15
N LYS A 25 22.46 -24.14 -3.37
CA LYS A 25 21.51 -24.59 -2.33
C LYS A 25 21.47 -23.62 -1.13
N LYS A 26 21.76 -22.35 -1.37
CA LYS A 26 21.66 -21.30 -0.35
C LYS A 26 20.23 -20.81 -0.36
N LEU A 27 19.59 -20.85 0.80
CA LEU A 27 18.31 -20.17 0.98
C LEU A 27 18.52 -18.68 0.67
N PRO A 28 17.73 -18.09 -0.25
CA PRO A 28 17.75 -16.65 -0.40
C PRO A 28 17.38 -16.00 0.94
N GLN A 29 18.10 -14.94 1.31
CA GLN A 29 17.88 -14.26 2.58
C GLN A 29 16.43 -13.78 2.66
N LYS A 30 15.68 -14.24 3.68
CA LYS A 30 14.34 -13.75 3.97
C LYS A 30 14.44 -12.26 4.28
N MET A 31 13.90 -11.43 3.39
CA MET A 31 13.84 -10.00 3.63
C MET A 31 12.61 -9.69 4.48
N LYS A 32 12.67 -8.61 5.28
CA LYS A 32 11.51 -8.16 6.04
C LYS A 32 10.37 -7.89 5.06
N ASP A 33 9.23 -8.48 5.35
CA ASP A 33 7.98 -8.06 4.74
C ASP A 33 7.73 -6.61 5.18
N PRO A 34 7.53 -5.65 4.27
CA PRO A 34 7.18 -4.30 4.67
C PRO A 34 5.89 -4.30 5.52
N GLY A 35 4.91 -5.19 5.25
CA GLY A 35 3.65 -5.30 5.98
C GLY A 35 2.75 -4.07 5.86
N SER A 36 3.29 -2.91 6.22
CA SER A 36 2.74 -1.58 5.99
C SER A 36 3.88 -0.57 5.72
N PHE A 37 3.54 0.53 5.04
CA PHE A 37 4.50 1.60 4.73
C PHE A 37 3.77 2.94 4.70
N GLN A 38 4.51 4.05 4.67
CA GLN A 38 3.93 5.38 4.64
C GLN A 38 4.30 6.10 3.34
N ILE A 39 3.31 6.74 2.72
CA ILE A 39 3.51 7.59 1.54
C ILE A 39 2.74 8.91 1.69
N PRO A 40 3.28 10.02 1.17
CA PRO A 40 2.53 11.25 1.10
C PRO A 40 1.41 11.14 0.06
N CYS A 41 0.26 11.73 0.34
CA CYS A 41 -0.82 11.88 -0.61
C CYS A 41 -1.56 13.20 -0.39
N ILE A 42 -2.42 13.56 -1.34
CA ILE A 42 -3.32 14.70 -1.23
C ILE A 42 -4.75 14.18 -1.36
N ILE A 43 -5.64 14.57 -0.45
CA ILE A 43 -7.07 14.24 -0.53
C ILE A 43 -7.84 15.55 -0.52
N GLY A 44 -8.57 15.82 -1.59
CA GLY A 44 -9.13 17.15 -1.82
C GLY A 44 -8.03 18.22 -1.88
N ASP A 45 -8.05 19.16 -0.95
CA ASP A 45 -7.06 20.23 -0.76
C ASP A 45 -6.08 19.96 0.41
N ILE A 46 -6.19 18.80 1.06
CA ILE A 46 -5.39 18.46 2.24
C ILE A 46 -4.17 17.64 1.86
N ASN A 47 -2.98 18.17 2.18
CA ASN A 47 -1.73 17.40 2.13
C ASN A 47 -1.63 16.47 3.34
N ILE A 48 -1.48 15.18 3.07
CA ILE A 48 -1.24 14.12 4.05
C ILE A 48 0.22 13.68 3.88
N GLU A 49 1.09 14.04 4.82
CA GLU A 49 2.53 13.73 4.71
C GLU A 49 2.82 12.23 4.81
N LYS A 50 2.03 11.51 5.61
CA LYS A 50 2.21 10.10 5.94
C LYS A 50 0.85 9.40 5.96
N ALA A 51 0.40 8.91 4.81
CA ALA A 51 -0.73 7.99 4.74
C ALA A 51 -0.21 6.56 4.91
N LEU A 52 -0.87 5.75 5.75
CA LEU A 52 -0.47 4.37 6.00
C LEU A 52 -1.01 3.52 4.86
N CYS A 53 -0.15 2.87 4.10
CA CYS A 53 -0.57 1.79 3.23
C CYS A 53 -0.43 0.48 3.98
N ASP A 54 -1.53 -0.25 4.12
CA ASP A 54 -1.56 -1.51 4.89
C ASP A 54 -2.23 -2.61 4.06
N LEU A 55 -1.46 -3.65 3.75
CA LEU A 55 -1.94 -4.84 3.06
C LEU A 55 -2.86 -5.70 3.94
N GLY A 56 -2.74 -5.59 5.26
CA GLY A 56 -3.62 -6.22 6.24
C GLY A 56 -4.99 -5.55 6.32
N ALA A 57 -5.07 -4.25 6.05
CA ALA A 57 -6.31 -3.48 6.12
C ALA A 57 -7.28 -3.86 5.00
N SER A 58 -8.48 -4.28 5.36
CA SER A 58 -9.54 -4.67 4.43
C SER A 58 -10.32 -3.48 3.85
N MET A 59 -10.14 -2.29 4.41
CA MET A 59 -10.86 -1.06 4.04
C MET A 59 -9.93 0.14 4.18
N ASN A 60 -10.28 1.25 3.52
CA ASN A 60 -9.61 2.52 3.75
C ASN A 60 -10.26 3.22 4.95
N LEU A 61 -9.43 3.82 5.81
CA LEU A 61 -9.87 4.52 7.01
C LEU A 61 -9.43 5.98 6.96
N MET A 62 -10.31 6.86 7.43
CA MET A 62 -10.05 8.29 7.56
C MET A 62 -10.45 8.77 8.95
N SER A 63 -9.65 9.66 9.54
CA SER A 63 -10.02 10.26 10.82
C SER A 63 -11.19 11.23 10.65
N LEU A 64 -12.05 11.29 11.67
CA LEU A 64 -13.11 12.29 11.74
C LEU A 64 -12.57 13.72 11.61
N ALA A 65 -11.36 13.98 12.09
CA ALA A 65 -10.69 15.26 11.95
C ALA A 65 -10.38 15.64 10.50
N ILE A 66 -9.86 14.70 9.70
CA ILE A 66 -9.59 14.97 8.27
C ILE A 66 -10.90 15.22 7.53
N MET A 67 -11.94 14.42 7.79
CA MET A 67 -13.28 14.66 7.23
C MET A 67 -13.79 16.07 7.54
N LYS A 68 -13.68 16.50 8.81
CA LYS A 68 -14.07 17.86 9.23
C LYS A 68 -13.23 18.96 8.58
N ARG A 69 -11.92 18.76 8.42
CA ARG A 69 -11.03 19.70 7.74
C ARG A 69 -11.41 19.88 6.26
N MET A 70 -11.87 18.81 5.61
CA MET A 70 -12.42 18.87 4.25
C MET A 70 -13.83 19.47 4.18
N ARG A 71 -14.41 19.88 5.33
CA ARG A 71 -15.76 20.45 5.45
C ARG A 71 -16.86 19.52 4.89
N ILE A 72 -16.66 18.21 5.03
CA ILE A 72 -17.66 17.21 4.68
C ILE A 72 -18.62 17.09 5.87
N GLU A 73 -19.82 17.63 5.70
CA GLU A 73 -20.87 17.61 6.73
C GLU A 73 -21.83 16.41 6.56
N GLU A 74 -22.05 15.98 5.32
CA GLU A 74 -22.96 14.88 4.98
C GLU A 74 -22.19 13.60 4.69
N ALA A 75 -21.98 12.79 5.73
CA ALA A 75 -21.50 11.42 5.55
C ALA A 75 -22.53 10.49 6.19
N LYS A 76 -23.03 9.51 5.42
CA LYS A 76 -24.11 8.61 5.88
C LYS A 76 -23.65 7.87 7.14
N PRO A 77 -24.33 8.07 8.29
CA PRO A 77 -24.00 7.35 9.51
C PRO A 77 -24.14 5.85 9.28
N THR A 78 -23.15 5.09 9.74
CA THR A 78 -23.10 3.65 9.50
C THR A 78 -23.16 2.91 10.83
N LYS A 79 -24.07 1.94 10.95
CA LYS A 79 -24.21 1.10 12.16
C LYS A 79 -23.21 -0.08 12.17
N MET A 80 -21.95 0.18 11.83
CA MET A 80 -20.89 -0.84 11.81
C MET A 80 -19.88 -0.58 12.93
N ALA A 81 -19.26 -1.65 13.41
CA ALA A 81 -18.18 -1.59 14.39
C ALA A 81 -16.96 -2.34 13.85
N LEU A 82 -15.78 -1.78 14.08
CA LEU A 82 -14.50 -2.38 13.77
C LEU A 82 -13.92 -2.99 15.04
N GLN A 83 -13.51 -4.27 14.95
CA GLN A 83 -12.69 -4.87 16.00
C GLN A 83 -11.21 -4.62 15.70
N LEU A 84 -10.51 -4.00 16.64
CA LEU A 84 -9.09 -3.73 16.55
C LEU A 84 -8.26 -4.96 16.97
N ALA A 85 -6.96 -4.94 16.67
CA ALA A 85 -6.04 -6.03 17.02
C ALA A 85 -5.96 -6.30 18.54
N ASN A 86 -6.17 -5.27 19.36
CA ASN A 86 -6.27 -5.38 20.82
C ASN A 86 -7.66 -5.87 21.30
N ARG A 87 -8.52 -6.34 20.37
CA ARG A 87 -9.88 -6.83 20.58
C ARG A 87 -10.89 -5.78 21.06
N THR A 88 -10.50 -4.51 21.13
CA THR A 88 -11.45 -3.42 21.40
C THR A 88 -12.31 -3.14 20.17
N PHE A 89 -13.51 -2.61 20.39
CA PHE A 89 -14.42 -2.24 19.32
C PHE A 89 -14.48 -0.72 19.19
N LYS A 90 -14.48 -0.24 17.95
CA LYS A 90 -14.70 1.16 17.60
C LYS A 90 -15.87 1.27 16.64
N PHE A 91 -16.82 2.13 16.95
CA PHE A 91 -17.95 2.40 16.06
C PHE A 91 -17.51 3.32 14.93
N LEU A 92 -17.91 2.98 13.71
CA LEU A 92 -17.64 3.79 12.53
C LEU A 92 -18.59 4.98 12.52
N ASN A 93 -18.07 6.17 12.25
CA ASN A 93 -18.87 7.40 12.25
C ASN A 93 -19.74 7.47 11.00
N SER A 94 -19.13 7.23 9.84
CA SER A 94 -19.77 7.39 8.53
C SER A 94 -18.90 6.78 7.43
N VAL A 95 -19.43 6.78 6.21
CA VAL A 95 -18.67 6.49 4.98
C VAL A 95 -18.66 7.74 4.12
N VAL A 96 -17.50 8.05 3.54
CA VAL A 96 -17.34 9.09 2.52
C VAL A 96 -16.93 8.39 1.23
N GLU A 97 -17.78 8.51 0.21
CA GLU A 97 -17.62 7.85 -1.08
C GLU A 97 -16.94 8.80 -2.09
N ASP A 98 -16.27 8.22 -3.09
CA ASP A 98 -15.74 8.92 -4.27
C ASP A 98 -14.72 10.05 -3.98
N LEU A 99 -13.92 9.95 -2.91
CA LEU A 99 -12.85 10.92 -2.65
C LEU A 99 -11.66 10.70 -3.59
N LEU A 100 -11.21 11.78 -4.21
CA LEU A 100 -10.01 11.77 -5.04
C LEU A 100 -8.75 11.85 -4.18
N VAL A 101 -7.92 10.81 -4.29
CA VAL A 101 -6.62 10.72 -3.64
C VAL A 101 -5.54 10.88 -4.71
N LYS A 102 -4.74 11.94 -4.60
CA LYS A 102 -3.57 12.18 -5.45
C LYS A 102 -2.31 11.60 -4.81
N MET A 103 -1.57 10.81 -5.58
CA MET A 103 -0.28 10.23 -5.22
C MET A 103 0.74 10.47 -6.32
N GLY A 104 1.73 11.34 -6.04
CA GLY A 104 2.60 11.85 -7.10
C GLY A 104 1.75 12.52 -8.18
N GLU A 105 1.86 12.02 -9.41
CA GLU A 105 1.13 12.54 -10.58
C GLU A 105 -0.24 11.85 -10.82
N PHE A 106 -0.54 10.78 -10.07
CA PHE A 106 -1.75 9.98 -10.29
C PHE A 106 -2.88 10.37 -9.34
N ILE A 107 -4.12 10.23 -9.79
CA ILE A 107 -5.32 10.51 -9.00
C ILE A 107 -6.24 9.28 -9.09
N PHE A 108 -6.68 8.79 -7.93
CA PHE A 108 -7.56 7.63 -7.83
C PHE A 108 -8.78 7.96 -6.96
N PRO A 109 -9.99 7.52 -7.34
CA PRO A 109 -11.14 7.58 -6.46
C PRO A 109 -11.00 6.53 -5.35
N ALA A 110 -11.49 6.85 -4.16
CA ALA A 110 -11.45 5.98 -3.00
C ALA A 110 -12.60 6.28 -2.03
N ASP A 111 -13.24 5.22 -1.55
CA ASP A 111 -14.18 5.30 -0.45
C ASP A 111 -13.44 5.16 0.87
N PHE A 112 -13.82 5.96 1.86
CA PHE A 112 -13.25 5.96 3.20
C PHE A 112 -14.31 5.71 4.26
N VAL A 113 -14.00 4.78 5.15
CA VAL A 113 -14.72 4.63 6.40
C VAL A 113 -14.15 5.61 7.42
N VAL A 114 -15.00 6.41 8.05
CA VAL A 114 -14.59 7.43 9.00
C VAL A 114 -14.62 6.89 10.42
N LEU A 115 -13.55 7.13 11.17
CA LEU A 115 -13.39 6.71 12.55
C LEU A 115 -12.87 7.87 13.42
N ASP A 116 -13.35 7.94 14.66
CA ASP A 116 -12.77 8.81 15.69
C ASP A 116 -11.44 8.22 16.21
N MET A 117 -10.36 8.65 15.54
CA MET A 117 -8.97 8.29 15.82
C MET A 117 -8.26 9.48 16.45
N GLU A 118 -7.36 9.22 17.40
CA GLU A 118 -6.53 10.28 17.97
C GLU A 118 -5.64 10.90 16.89
N GLU A 119 -5.55 12.23 16.87
CA GLU A 119 -4.65 12.96 15.99
C GLU A 119 -3.21 12.83 16.48
N GLU A 120 -2.61 11.67 16.24
CA GLU A 120 -1.17 11.55 16.32
C GLU A 120 -0.59 11.87 14.94
N ALA A 121 0.42 12.73 14.92
CA ALA A 121 1.01 13.40 13.77
C ALA A 121 1.50 12.50 12.62
N ASN A 122 1.34 11.18 12.70
CA ASN A 122 1.97 10.24 11.80
C ASN A 122 1.06 9.31 11.02
N THR A 123 -0.27 9.29 11.16
CA THR A 123 -1.17 8.61 10.17
C THR A 123 -2.67 8.78 10.48
N SER A 124 -3.28 9.88 10.02
CA SER A 124 -4.75 10.09 10.11
C SER A 124 -5.54 9.42 8.97
N ILE A 125 -4.84 8.71 8.08
CA ILE A 125 -5.38 8.01 6.91
C ILE A 125 -4.72 6.62 6.81
N ILE A 126 -5.53 5.60 6.58
CA ILE A 126 -5.09 4.25 6.21
C ILE A 126 -5.68 3.92 4.83
N LEU A 127 -4.80 3.53 3.92
CA LEU A 127 -5.10 3.06 2.58
C LEU A 127 -4.95 1.55 2.59
N GLY A 128 -6.09 0.87 2.62
CA GLY A 128 -6.16 -0.57 2.68
C GLY A 128 -6.03 -1.21 1.31
N ARG A 129 -6.27 -2.52 1.26
CA ARG A 129 -6.28 -3.30 0.02
C ARG A 129 -7.21 -2.74 -1.06
N PRO A 130 -8.41 -2.20 -0.78
CA PRO A 130 -9.27 -1.66 -1.84
C PRO A 130 -8.59 -0.52 -2.62
N PHE A 131 -7.96 0.43 -1.93
CA PHE A 131 -7.22 1.50 -2.58
C PHE A 131 -6.00 0.96 -3.34
N LEU A 132 -5.20 0.11 -2.70
CA LEU A 132 -3.98 -0.44 -3.30
C LEU A 132 -4.27 -1.29 -4.55
N ALA A 133 -5.39 -2.01 -4.57
CA ALA A 133 -5.85 -2.74 -5.75
C ALA A 133 -6.32 -1.80 -6.86
N THR A 134 -7.06 -0.74 -6.49
CA THR A 134 -7.57 0.26 -7.44
C THR A 134 -6.43 1.05 -8.09
N SER A 135 -5.39 1.37 -7.34
CA SER A 135 -4.24 2.14 -7.82
C SER A 135 -3.18 1.32 -8.55
N GLY A 136 -3.40 0.01 -8.73
CA GLY A 136 -2.41 -0.88 -9.36
C GLY A 136 -1.09 -0.88 -8.60
N ALA A 137 -1.12 -0.82 -7.27
CA ALA A 137 0.09 -0.67 -6.48
C ALA A 137 1.01 -1.90 -6.61
N ILE A 138 2.24 -1.68 -7.10
CA ILE A 138 3.32 -2.65 -7.08
C ILE A 138 4.23 -2.34 -5.90
N ILE A 139 4.38 -3.34 -5.03
CA ILE A 139 5.22 -3.22 -3.83
C ILE A 139 6.51 -3.98 -4.09
N GLU A 140 7.58 -3.23 -4.32
CA GLU A 140 8.92 -3.76 -4.52
C GLU A 140 9.79 -3.55 -3.28
N LYS A 141 10.91 -4.28 -3.21
CA LYS A 141 11.90 -4.14 -2.14
C LYS A 141 12.42 -2.71 -1.92
N LYS A 142 12.34 -1.84 -2.92
CA LYS A 142 12.89 -0.47 -2.90
C LYS A 142 11.84 0.60 -2.64
N GLY A 143 10.55 0.26 -2.65
CA GLY A 143 9.47 1.23 -2.54
C GLY A 143 8.21 0.75 -3.24
N VAL A 144 7.28 1.67 -3.43
CA VAL A 144 5.99 1.40 -4.07
C VAL A 144 5.87 2.24 -5.32
N SER A 145 5.48 1.60 -6.41
CA SER A 145 5.06 2.25 -7.65
C SER A 145 3.57 2.01 -7.85
N LEU A 146 2.94 2.93 -8.55
CA LEU A 146 1.54 2.82 -8.96
C LEU A 146 1.53 2.57 -10.47
N GLU A 147 0.77 1.60 -10.93
CA GLU A 147 0.56 1.35 -12.35
C GLU A 147 -0.78 1.91 -12.79
N THR A 148 -0.80 2.46 -14.01
CA THR A 148 -2.05 2.86 -14.68
C THR A 148 -2.59 1.64 -15.41
N ALA A 149 -3.85 1.28 -15.14
CA ALA A 149 -4.57 0.28 -15.93
C ALA A 149 -4.88 0.79 -17.34
#